data_AF-A0A2V7MQL0-F1
#
_entry.id   AF-A0A2V7MQL0-F1
#
_cell.length_a   1.000
_cell.length_b   1.000
_cell.length_c   1.000
_cell.angle_alpha   90.00
_cell.angle_beta   90.00
_cell.angle_gamma   90.00
#
_symmetry.space_group_name_H-M   'P 1'
#
loop_
_entity.id
_entity.type
_entity.pdbx_description
1 polymer ?
#
loop_
_entity_poly.entity_id
_entity_poly.type
_entity_poly.pdbx_seq_one_letter_code
_entity_poly.pdbx_strand_id
1 'polypeptide(L)'
;MLYDLRQSDVRVRWLVTLLLATLGTSYLFGAWMVGLYAGYSPRKVAETYGPAGEMPMTMQMPPETTLVTERPISMAEMGEEQHHVDLDLLVQDTHVHMPMYAVIAACLSVIVLGLSIPRWAGLSIIALLFAAPWLDFAGMWLTKLASPGFAIVALAGGWAMALGYVIVAAIATYQMWWRKT
;
A
#
# COMPACT_ATOMS: atom_id res chain seq x y z
N MET A 1 -29.52 1.84 -13.42
CA MET A 1 -28.22 2.54 -13.26
C MET A 1 -28.51 3.66 -12.28
N LEU A 2 -27.75 3.78 -11.17
CA LEU A 2 -28.07 4.74 -10.10
C LEU A 2 -27.84 6.19 -10.56
N TYR A 3 -26.75 6.43 -11.28
CA TYR A 3 -26.47 7.65 -12.03
C TYR A 3 -25.49 7.34 -13.18
N ASP A 4 -25.30 8.29 -14.11
CA ASP A 4 -24.38 8.13 -15.25
C ASP A 4 -23.34 9.24 -15.26
N LEU A 5 -22.07 8.87 -15.09
CA LEU A 5 -20.94 9.79 -15.03
C LEU A 5 -20.69 10.50 -16.38
N ARG A 6 -21.15 9.92 -17.50
CA ARG A 6 -21.04 10.54 -18.85
C ARG A 6 -21.90 11.78 -19.00
N GLN A 7 -23.00 11.84 -18.24
CA GLN A 7 -23.99 12.92 -18.29
C GLN A 7 -23.92 13.84 -17.06
N SER A 8 -22.92 13.65 -16.19
CA SER A 8 -22.79 14.46 -14.97
C SER A 8 -22.39 15.91 -15.29
N ASP A 9 -22.80 16.82 -14.40
CA ASP A 9 -22.41 18.24 -14.40
C ASP A 9 -20.87 18.38 -14.38
N VAL A 10 -20.37 19.47 -14.99
CA VAL A 10 -18.93 19.75 -15.10
C VAL A 10 -18.24 19.84 -13.72
N ARG A 11 -18.95 20.29 -12.68
CA ARG A 11 -18.46 20.34 -11.29
C ARG A 11 -18.14 18.93 -10.76
N VAL A 12 -19.00 17.95 -11.06
CA VAL A 12 -18.77 16.55 -10.67
C VAL A 12 -17.58 15.98 -11.44
N ARG A 13 -17.45 16.28 -12.74
CA ARG A 13 -16.29 15.82 -13.54
C ARG A 13 -14.98 16.37 -12.99
N TRP A 14 -14.95 17.65 -12.62
CA TRP A 14 -13.78 18.26 -11.99
C TRP A 14 -13.48 17.65 -10.63
N LEU A 15 -14.49 17.48 -9.76
CA LEU A 15 -14.31 16.84 -8.46
C LEU A 15 -13.69 15.44 -8.61
N VAL A 16 -14.26 14.60 -9.47
CA VAL A 16 -13.75 13.24 -9.71
C VAL A 16 -12.35 13.27 -10.32
N THR A 17 -12.09 14.16 -11.27
CA THR A 17 -10.78 14.27 -11.92
C THR A 17 -9.69 14.70 -10.92
N LEU A 18 -9.97 15.70 -10.09
CA LEU A 18 -9.03 16.17 -9.06
C LEU A 18 -8.82 15.10 -7.98
N LEU A 19 -9.88 14.43 -7.52
CA LEU A 19 -9.78 13.31 -6.58
C LEU A 19 -8.88 12.20 -7.15
N LEU A 20 -9.13 11.78 -8.39
CA LEU A 20 -8.32 10.74 -9.04
C LEU A 20 -6.87 11.20 -9.23
N ALA A 21 -6.62 12.45 -9.59
CA ALA A 21 -5.27 12.98 -9.73
C ALA A 21 -4.50 13.00 -8.39
N THR A 22 -5.17 13.44 -7.32
CA THR A 22 -4.59 13.40 -5.96
C THR A 22 -4.27 11.98 -5.54
N LEU A 23 -5.23 11.05 -5.66
CA LEU A 23 -5.01 9.65 -5.32
C LEU A 23 -3.89 9.03 -6.17
N GLY A 24 -3.85 9.31 -7.48
CA GLY A 24 -2.81 8.82 -8.38
C GLY A 24 -1.43 9.29 -7.96
N THR A 25 -1.32 10.56 -7.57
CA THR A 25 -0.07 11.12 -7.03
C THR A 25 0.31 10.39 -5.73
N SER A 26 -0.64 10.19 -4.82
CA SER A 26 -0.41 9.44 -3.58
C SER A 26 0.04 7.99 -3.85
N TYR A 27 -0.53 7.29 -4.83
CA TYR A 27 -0.08 5.94 -5.22
C TYR A 27 1.35 5.94 -5.76
N LEU A 28 1.76 6.95 -6.53
CA LEU A 28 3.13 7.07 -7.03
C LEU A 28 4.13 7.28 -5.88
N PHE A 29 3.81 8.16 -4.92
CA PHE A 29 4.64 8.36 -3.74
C PHE A 29 4.63 7.13 -2.82
N GLY A 30 3.50 6.44 -2.68
CA GLY A 30 3.42 5.18 -1.95
C GLY A 30 4.31 4.10 -2.55
N ALA A 31 4.27 3.94 -3.87
CA ALA A 31 5.18 3.04 -4.59
C ALA A 31 6.65 3.47 -4.39
N TRP A 32 6.94 4.76 -4.50
CA TRP A 32 8.29 5.27 -4.24
C TRP A 32 8.79 4.91 -2.82
N MET A 33 7.96 5.13 -1.80
CA MET A 33 8.23 4.74 -0.42
C MET A 33 8.51 3.23 -0.29
N VAL A 34 7.69 2.39 -0.91
CA VAL A 34 7.93 0.93 -0.94
C VAL A 34 9.30 0.63 -1.56
N GLY A 35 9.66 1.29 -2.65
CA GLY A 35 10.97 1.14 -3.30
C GLY A 35 12.15 1.51 -2.39
N LEU A 36 12.00 2.52 -1.53
CA LEU A 36 13.03 2.95 -0.60
C LEU A 36 13.17 2.02 0.62
N TYR A 37 12.05 1.54 1.17
CA TYR A 37 12.06 0.90 2.51
C TYR A 37 11.85 -0.62 2.49
N ALA A 38 11.06 -1.15 1.55
CA ALA A 38 10.68 -2.58 1.53
C ALA A 38 11.09 -3.31 0.24
N GLY A 39 11.33 -2.59 -0.85
CA GLY A 39 11.62 -3.12 -2.17
C GLY A 39 10.42 -3.82 -2.83
N TYR A 40 10.60 -4.23 -4.10
CA TYR A 40 9.56 -4.87 -4.93
C TYR A 40 9.75 -6.38 -5.11
N SER A 41 10.56 -7.00 -4.25
CA SER A 41 10.80 -8.45 -4.31
C SER A 41 10.29 -9.12 -3.04
N PRO A 42 9.72 -10.34 -3.12
CA PRO A 42 9.26 -11.06 -1.94
C PRO A 42 10.35 -11.22 -0.88
N ARG A 43 11.61 -11.38 -1.30
CA ARG A 43 12.76 -11.47 -0.38
C ARG A 43 12.94 -10.19 0.43
N LYS A 44 12.95 -9.02 -0.22
CA LYS A 44 13.15 -7.74 0.46
C LYS A 44 12.00 -7.40 1.41
N VAL A 45 10.77 -7.65 0.97
CA VAL A 45 9.57 -7.51 1.83
C VAL A 45 9.66 -8.44 3.04
N ALA A 46 10.12 -9.69 2.86
CA ALA A 46 10.33 -10.60 3.97
C ALA A 46 11.47 -10.18 4.92
N GLU A 47 12.52 -9.52 4.42
CA GLU A 47 13.58 -8.93 5.26
C GLU A 47 13.02 -7.77 6.11
N THR A 48 12.14 -6.94 5.55
CA THR A 48 11.52 -5.80 6.24
C THR A 48 10.49 -6.21 7.30
N TYR A 49 9.61 -7.17 6.98
CA TYR A 49 8.47 -7.55 7.83
C TYR A 49 8.64 -8.90 8.55
N GLY A 50 9.67 -9.68 8.25
CA GLY A 50 9.86 -11.00 8.86
C GLY A 50 10.31 -10.92 10.33
N PRO A 51 10.24 -12.02 11.09
CA PRO A 51 10.63 -12.02 12.51
C PRO A 51 12.15 -11.95 12.75
N ALA A 52 12.97 -12.06 11.69
CA ALA A 52 14.42 -12.13 11.79
C ALA A 52 15.08 -10.84 12.33
N GLY A 53 14.43 -9.67 12.15
CA GLY A 53 14.89 -8.39 12.70
C GLY A 53 14.48 -8.14 14.15
N GLU A 54 13.59 -8.97 14.72
CA GLU A 54 13.16 -8.90 16.13
C GLU A 54 14.04 -9.71 17.08
N MET A 55 15.13 -10.31 16.57
CA MET A 55 16.12 -10.97 17.42
C MET A 55 16.48 -10.01 18.54
N PRO A 56 16.13 -10.31 19.80
CA PRO A 56 16.44 -9.41 20.88
C PRO A 56 17.96 -9.26 20.84
N MET A 57 18.41 -8.02 20.73
CA MET A 57 19.74 -7.65 21.19
C MET A 57 19.73 -7.96 22.68
N THR A 58 19.90 -9.23 23.05
CA THR A 58 20.36 -9.62 24.36
C THR A 58 21.75 -9.00 24.44
N MET A 59 21.77 -7.72 24.83
CA MET A 59 22.95 -7.07 25.35
C MET A 59 23.27 -7.85 26.61
N GLN A 60 24.05 -8.92 26.42
CA GLN A 60 24.72 -9.58 27.49
C GLN A 60 25.60 -8.50 28.10
N MET A 61 25.23 -8.02 29.30
CA MET A 61 26.01 -7.03 30.00
C MET A 61 27.46 -7.51 29.99
N PRO A 62 28.40 -6.70 29.47
CA PRO A 62 29.78 -7.12 29.42
C PRO A 62 30.24 -7.45 30.85
N PRO A 63 31.02 -8.51 31.07
CA PRO A 63 31.57 -8.80 32.38
C PRO A 63 32.32 -7.58 32.93
N GLU A 64 32.41 -7.43 34.25
CA GLU A 64 33.04 -6.26 34.89
C GLU A 64 34.50 -6.03 34.47
N THR A 65 35.12 -7.02 33.81
CA THR A 65 36.46 -6.95 33.22
C THR A 65 36.51 -6.30 31.83
N THR A 66 35.38 -5.88 31.26
CA THR A 66 35.35 -5.31 29.91
C THR A 66 35.90 -3.88 29.88
N LEU A 67 37.01 -3.70 29.16
CA LEU A 67 37.54 -2.37 28.86
C LEU A 67 36.66 -1.68 27.82
N VAL A 68 36.00 -0.60 28.22
CA VAL A 68 35.25 0.28 27.31
C VAL A 68 36.27 1.09 26.49
N THR A 69 36.36 0.78 25.20
CA THR A 69 37.22 1.52 24.26
C THR A 69 36.35 2.38 23.35
N GLU A 70 36.54 3.70 23.39
CA GLU A 70 35.92 4.60 22.42
C GLU A 70 36.69 4.51 21.10
N ARG A 71 36.04 3.98 20.06
CA ARG A 71 36.58 3.97 18.69
C ARG A 71 35.76 4.95 17.84
N PRO A 72 36.39 5.92 17.15
CA PRO A 72 35.68 6.74 16.18
C PRO A 72 35.20 5.86 15.01
N ILE A 73 33.90 5.85 14.77
CA ILE A 73 33.26 5.21 13.61
C ILE A 73 33.02 6.30 12.56
N SER A 74 33.51 6.09 11.35
CA SER A 74 33.23 6.97 10.22
C SER A 74 31.84 6.71 9.64
N MET A 75 31.23 7.71 8.98
CA MET A 75 29.93 7.52 8.30
C MET A 75 29.99 6.42 7.22
N ALA A 76 31.17 6.09 6.70
CA ALA A 76 31.38 5.00 5.75
C ALA A 76 31.41 3.60 6.41
N GLU A 77 31.60 3.54 7.72
CA GLU A 77 31.58 2.30 8.52
C GLU A 77 30.21 2.04 9.16
N MET A 78 29.32 3.04 9.20
CA MET A 78 27.92 2.82 9.50
C MET A 78 27.25 2.16 8.29
N GLY A 79 26.97 0.86 8.40
CA GLY A 79 26.19 0.15 7.38
C GLY A 79 24.82 0.81 7.17
N GLU A 80 24.22 0.62 5.99
CA GLU A 80 22.85 1.07 5.76
C GLU A 80 21.92 0.48 6.81
N GLU A 81 21.23 1.33 7.58
CA GLU A 81 20.18 0.87 8.48
C GLU A 81 19.07 0.25 7.63
N GLN A 82 18.92 -1.08 7.74
CA GLN A 82 17.79 -1.76 7.14
C GLN A 82 16.53 -1.37 7.90
N HIS A 83 15.59 -0.75 7.18
CA HIS A 83 14.28 -0.45 7.72
C HIS A 83 13.58 -1.76 8.11
N HIS A 84 13.30 -1.91 9.40
CA HIS A 84 12.63 -3.07 9.97
C HIS A 84 11.31 -2.63 10.59
N VAL A 85 10.24 -3.39 10.33
CA VAL A 85 8.91 -3.14 10.89
C VAL A 85 8.66 -4.13 12.01
N ASP A 86 8.69 -3.65 13.25
CA ASP A 86 8.31 -4.44 14.42
C ASP A 86 6.78 -4.61 14.53
N LEU A 87 6.33 -5.42 15.50
CA LEU A 87 4.90 -5.65 15.72
C LEU A 87 4.13 -4.36 16.08
N ASP A 88 4.72 -3.47 16.86
CA ASP A 88 4.04 -2.25 17.32
C ASP A 88 3.81 -1.28 16.16
N LEU A 89 4.83 -1.11 15.31
CA LEU A 89 4.75 -0.37 14.05
C LEU A 89 3.73 -1.00 13.10
N LEU A 90 3.71 -2.33 12.98
CA LEU A 90 2.74 -3.02 12.10
C LEU A 90 1.28 -2.83 12.59
N VAL A 91 1.06 -2.85 13.91
CA VAL A 91 -0.25 -2.53 14.50
C VAL A 91 -0.65 -1.09 14.20
N GLN A 92 0.28 -0.14 14.41
CA GLN A 92 0.04 1.27 14.14
C GLN A 92 -0.28 1.52 12.66
N ASP A 93 0.52 0.95 11.76
CA ASP A 93 0.32 1.07 10.32
C ASP A 93 -1.05 0.50 9.92
N THR A 94 -1.41 -0.68 10.43
CA THR A 94 -2.72 -1.29 10.18
C THR A 94 -3.85 -0.39 10.69
N HIS A 95 -3.73 0.17 11.90
CA HIS A 95 -4.76 1.01 12.52
C HIS A 95 -5.02 2.30 11.73
N VAL A 96 -3.97 2.93 11.20
CA VAL A 96 -4.09 4.21 10.47
C VAL A 96 -4.49 3.97 9.01
N HIS A 97 -3.86 3.00 8.33
CA HIS A 97 -4.03 2.83 6.90
C HIS A 97 -5.28 2.05 6.53
N MET A 98 -5.66 1.01 7.29
CA MET A 98 -6.79 0.17 6.90
C MET A 98 -8.13 0.95 6.84
N PRO A 99 -8.45 1.83 7.80
CA PRO A 99 -9.63 2.71 7.69
C PRO A 99 -9.52 3.68 6.51
N MET A 100 -8.35 4.25 6.26
CA MET A 100 -8.14 5.17 5.13
C MET A 100 -8.34 4.45 3.78
N TYR A 101 -7.82 3.23 3.64
CA TYR A 101 -8.04 2.42 2.45
C TYR A 101 -9.51 2.06 2.24
N ALA A 102 -10.27 1.80 3.32
CA ALA A 102 -11.71 1.60 3.21
C ALA A 102 -12.44 2.86 2.69
N VAL A 103 -12.03 4.06 3.13
CA VAL A 103 -12.57 5.34 2.63
C VAL A 103 -12.22 5.54 1.15
N ILE A 104 -10.96 5.29 0.76
CA ILE A 104 -10.53 5.38 -0.64
C ILE A 104 -11.32 4.40 -1.51
N ALA A 105 -11.45 3.14 -1.08
CA ALA A 105 -12.21 2.11 -1.79
C ALA A 105 -13.68 2.50 -1.94
N ALA A 106 -14.29 3.09 -0.90
CA ALA A 106 -15.66 3.59 -0.95
C ALA A 106 -15.81 4.73 -1.98
N CYS A 107 -14.93 5.74 -1.96
CA CYS A 107 -14.92 6.84 -2.91
C CYS A 107 -14.76 6.35 -4.37
N LEU A 108 -13.82 5.44 -4.61
CA LEU A 108 -13.63 4.83 -5.93
C LEU A 108 -14.83 3.97 -6.34
N SER A 109 -15.45 3.25 -5.40
CA SER A 109 -16.65 2.45 -5.67
C SER A 109 -17.84 3.31 -6.05
N VAL A 110 -18.01 4.47 -5.42
CA VAL A 110 -19.02 5.46 -5.86
C VAL A 110 -18.79 5.81 -7.32
N ILE A 111 -17.57 6.17 -7.71
CA ILE A 111 -17.23 6.44 -9.12
C ILE A 111 -17.62 5.26 -10.01
N VAL A 112 -17.28 4.02 -9.62
CA VAL A 112 -17.63 2.79 -10.36
C VAL A 112 -19.14 2.63 -10.57
N LEU A 113 -19.97 2.97 -9.58
CA LEU A 113 -21.43 2.92 -9.71
C LEU A 113 -21.97 3.86 -10.80
N GLY A 114 -21.23 4.94 -11.10
CA GLY A 114 -21.53 5.88 -12.18
C GLY A 114 -21.00 5.47 -13.56
N LEU A 115 -20.17 4.43 -13.65
CA LEU A 115 -19.56 4.02 -14.92
C LEU A 115 -20.56 3.25 -15.79
N SER A 116 -20.56 3.55 -17.08
CA SER A 116 -21.32 2.80 -18.09
C SER A 116 -20.59 1.52 -18.50
N ILE A 117 -20.59 0.54 -17.59
CA ILE A 117 -19.98 -0.79 -17.73
C ILE A 117 -20.99 -1.89 -17.33
N PRO A 118 -20.81 -3.15 -17.76
CA PRO A 118 -21.70 -4.22 -17.33
C PRO A 118 -21.63 -4.45 -15.82
N ARG A 119 -22.77 -4.84 -15.21
CA ARG A 119 -22.91 -4.96 -13.75
C ARG A 119 -21.86 -5.87 -13.10
N TRP A 120 -21.56 -7.00 -13.73
CA TRP A 120 -20.56 -7.94 -13.21
C TRP A 120 -19.18 -7.29 -13.13
N ALA A 121 -18.79 -6.50 -14.14
CA ALA A 121 -17.49 -5.82 -14.14
C ALA A 121 -17.43 -4.74 -13.05
N GLY A 122 -18.52 -3.98 -12.86
CA GLY A 122 -18.61 -3.02 -11.76
C GLY A 122 -18.44 -3.69 -10.39
N LEU A 123 -19.13 -4.82 -10.16
CA LEU A 123 -19.01 -5.59 -8.92
C LEU A 123 -17.60 -6.16 -8.73
N SER A 124 -16.97 -6.67 -9.80
CA SER A 124 -15.59 -7.17 -9.75
C SER A 124 -14.59 -6.07 -9.40
N ILE A 125 -14.74 -4.87 -9.95
CA ILE A 125 -13.88 -3.73 -9.62
C ILE A 125 -14.08 -3.32 -8.16
N ILE A 126 -15.33 -3.21 -7.69
CA ILE A 126 -15.62 -2.88 -6.28
C ILE A 126 -15.00 -3.94 -5.35
N ALA A 127 -15.18 -5.23 -5.65
CA ALA A 127 -14.58 -6.31 -4.87
C ALA A 127 -13.05 -6.21 -4.84
N LEU A 128 -12.41 -5.93 -5.99
CA LEU A 128 -10.97 -5.72 -6.08
C LEU A 128 -10.50 -4.55 -5.20
N LEU A 129 -11.19 -3.41 -5.24
CA LEU A 129 -10.83 -2.21 -4.48
C LEU A 129 -10.83 -2.45 -2.96
N PHE A 130 -11.77 -3.26 -2.46
CA PHE A 130 -11.81 -3.62 -1.04
C PHE A 130 -10.89 -4.79 -0.69
N ALA A 131 -10.74 -5.79 -1.55
CA ALA A 131 -9.93 -6.97 -1.26
C ALA A 131 -8.43 -6.69 -1.31
N ALA A 132 -7.97 -5.79 -2.18
CA ALA A 132 -6.54 -5.56 -2.38
C ALA A 132 -5.81 -5.02 -1.12
N PRO A 133 -6.33 -4.02 -0.38
CA PRO A 133 -5.74 -3.60 0.89
C PRO A 133 -5.72 -4.72 1.94
N TRP A 134 -6.77 -5.56 1.98
CA TRP A 134 -6.80 -6.71 2.89
C TRP A 134 -5.71 -7.73 2.56
N LEU A 135 -5.51 -8.05 1.28
CA LEU A 135 -4.43 -8.94 0.84
C LEU A 135 -3.06 -8.37 1.21
N ASP A 136 -2.87 -7.05 1.06
CA ASP A 136 -1.61 -6.39 1.37
C ASP A 136 -1.25 -6.57 2.86
N PHE A 137 -2.12 -6.08 3.76
CA PHE A 137 -1.89 -6.20 5.20
C PHE A 137 -1.90 -7.64 5.71
N ALA A 138 -2.80 -8.50 5.21
CA ALA A 138 -2.78 -9.90 5.57
C ALA A 138 -1.45 -10.55 5.18
N GLY A 139 -0.88 -10.19 4.03
CA GLY A 139 0.45 -10.60 3.62
C GLY A 139 1.54 -10.15 4.58
N MET A 140 1.53 -8.88 5.02
CA MET A 140 2.50 -8.37 6.01
C MET A 140 2.38 -9.11 7.34
N TRP A 141 1.16 -9.27 7.86
CA TRP A 141 0.90 -9.99 9.11
C TRP A 141 1.29 -11.47 9.05
N LEU A 142 0.99 -12.16 7.95
CA LEU A 142 1.39 -13.55 7.75
C LEU A 142 2.91 -13.68 7.57
N THR A 143 3.56 -12.69 6.94
CA THR A 143 5.02 -12.62 6.83
C THR A 143 5.67 -12.52 8.21
N LYS A 144 5.06 -11.71 9.09
CA LYS A 144 5.52 -11.48 10.47
C LYS A 144 5.30 -12.70 11.36
N LEU A 145 4.09 -13.27 11.34
CA LEU A 145 3.65 -14.26 12.33
C LEU A 145 3.79 -15.72 11.90
N ALA A 146 3.80 -15.99 10.59
CA ALA A 146 3.73 -17.36 10.07
C ALA A 146 4.96 -17.75 9.24
N SER A 147 5.26 -17.03 8.16
CA SER A 147 6.38 -17.38 7.28
C SER A 147 6.79 -16.24 6.33
N PRO A 148 8.10 -16.04 6.10
CA PRO A 148 8.63 -15.16 5.05
C PRO A 148 7.99 -15.35 3.66
N GLY A 149 7.52 -16.56 3.35
CA GLY A 149 6.90 -16.86 2.04
C GLY A 149 5.63 -16.07 1.75
N PHE A 150 4.93 -15.57 2.78
CA PHE A 150 3.71 -14.78 2.59
C PHE A 150 3.97 -13.34 2.11
N ALA A 151 5.23 -12.91 2.00
CA ALA A 151 5.59 -11.62 1.43
C ALA A 151 5.09 -11.43 0.00
N ILE A 152 4.90 -12.53 -0.74
CA ILE A 152 4.28 -12.49 -2.07
C ILE A 152 2.82 -12.03 -2.03
N VAL A 153 2.09 -12.32 -0.95
CA VAL A 153 0.69 -11.92 -0.78
C VAL A 153 0.60 -10.42 -0.55
N ALA A 154 1.52 -9.86 0.25
CA ALA A 154 1.62 -8.41 0.45
C ALA A 154 1.88 -7.71 -0.89
N LEU A 155 2.89 -8.17 -1.62
CA LEU A 155 3.25 -7.63 -2.93
C LEU A 155 2.09 -7.73 -3.94
N ALA A 156 1.38 -8.86 -3.98
CA ALA A 156 0.21 -9.03 -4.82
C ALA A 156 -0.93 -8.08 -4.44
N GLY A 157 -1.17 -7.86 -3.14
CA GLY A 157 -2.12 -6.88 -2.63
C GLY A 157 -1.79 -5.46 -3.09
N GLY A 158 -0.52 -5.04 -2.91
CA GLY A 158 -0.03 -3.74 -3.37
C GLY A 158 -0.25 -3.50 -4.87
N TRP A 159 0.12 -4.46 -5.72
CA TRP A 159 -0.12 -4.37 -7.17
C TRP A 159 -1.61 -4.39 -7.53
N ALA A 160 -2.42 -5.18 -6.82
CA ALA A 160 -3.86 -5.22 -7.03
C ALA A 160 -4.53 -3.88 -6.70
N MET A 161 -4.06 -3.16 -5.67
CA MET A 161 -4.53 -1.80 -5.35
C MET A 161 -4.23 -0.83 -6.49
N ALA A 162 -2.98 -0.82 -6.97
CA ALA A 162 -2.57 0.03 -8.09
C ALA A 162 -3.40 -0.28 -9.36
N LEU A 163 -3.61 -1.55 -9.67
CA LEU A 163 -4.41 -1.99 -10.81
C LEU A 163 -5.87 -1.52 -10.67
N GLY A 164 -6.49 -1.70 -9.50
CA GLY A 164 -7.85 -1.26 -9.23
C GLY A 164 -8.02 0.25 -9.45
N TYR A 165 -7.09 1.05 -8.93
CA TYR A 165 -7.07 2.49 -9.16
C TYR A 165 -6.94 2.83 -10.66
N VAL A 166 -5.97 2.23 -11.36
CA VAL A 166 -5.72 2.53 -12.80
C VAL A 166 -6.94 2.22 -13.65
N ILE A 167 -7.62 1.09 -13.41
CA ILE A 167 -8.85 0.71 -14.12
C ILE A 167 -9.92 1.78 -13.93
N VAL A 168 -10.19 2.18 -12.67
CA VAL A 168 -11.21 3.20 -12.37
C VAL A 168 -10.83 4.54 -12.99
N ALA A 169 -9.58 4.98 -12.81
CA ALA A 169 -9.10 6.26 -13.29
C ALA A 169 -9.18 6.36 -14.83
N ALA A 170 -8.74 5.32 -15.54
CA ALA A 170 -8.76 5.28 -17.00
C ALA A 170 -10.19 5.30 -17.55
N ILE A 171 -11.07 4.43 -17.03
CA ILE A 171 -12.45 4.34 -17.52
C ILE A 171 -13.23 5.60 -17.18
N ALA A 172 -13.12 6.11 -15.95
CA ALA A 172 -13.82 7.33 -15.52
C ALA A 172 -13.38 8.53 -16.36
N THR A 173 -12.07 8.75 -16.52
CA THR A 173 -11.54 9.88 -17.30
C THR A 173 -11.98 9.80 -18.77
N TYR A 174 -11.89 8.61 -19.37
CA TYR A 174 -12.34 8.39 -20.75
C TYR A 174 -13.85 8.67 -20.91
N GLN A 175 -14.68 8.15 -20.01
CA GLN A 175 -16.14 8.33 -20.07
C GLN A 175 -16.58 9.78 -19.79
N MET A 176 -15.90 10.49 -18.90
CA MET A 176 -16.24 11.88 -18.58
C MET A 176 -15.81 12.87 -19.66
N TRP A 177 -14.66 12.66 -20.31
CA TRP A 177 -14.04 13.71 -21.14
C TRP A 177 -13.94 13.37 -22.63
N TRP A 178 -13.83 12.08 -22.99
CA TRP A 178 -13.62 11.67 -24.39
C TRP A 178 -14.82 11.00 -25.04
N ARG A 179 -15.64 10.28 -24.27
CA ARG A 179 -16.81 9.60 -24.82
C ARG A 179 -17.95 10.60 -25.04
N LYS A 180 -18.17 10.98 -26.30
CA LYS A 180 -19.40 11.67 -26.71
C LYS A 180 -20.57 10.70 -26.55
N THR A 181 -21.64 11.18 -25.91
CA THR A 181 -22.89 10.45 -25.66
C THR A 181 -23.43 9.77 -26.91
#